data_AF-A0A016AYM7-F1
#
_entry.id   AF-A0A016AYM7-F1
#
_cell.length_a   1.000
_cell.length_b   1.000
_cell.length_c   1.000
_cell.angle_alpha   90.00
_cell.angle_beta   90.00
_cell.angle_gamma   90.00
#
_symmetry.space_group_name_H-M   'P 1'
#
loop_
_entity.id
_entity.type
_entity.pdbx_description
1 polymer ?
#
loop_
_entity_poly.entity_id
_entity_poly.type
_entity_poly.pdbx_seq_one_letter_code
_entity_poly.pdbx_strand_id
1 'polypeptide(L)'
;MIPRYGKLNKIYTEMTSGNGFSFEKQRFISDFYREYGDTQTFETALISLMLKTDNTHYSILLNSLKREIENNMSIYNTYRDLFDSLDTQYICHLHEDRFDWDIDRQTKITREYSRELTEANGSLEAVGFREHNRQEEELLEKRYERCKLEYDKEKAKLDALYEQKGQARREALQCLQNRCGDVCRLGGSLLEILEKYMTSQKKKEEEEKEISSSGAVTTSPPAYFPMKLLSAVYEKCNGGQFEAVSELDFYAGMNLQPCEEKLKIRPREKARVCHLIFLMGETLPKPDREKWKEGIMNLLGIDDAYYKSKYKEPVSDFPSDSNQEFAKEMRLIFR
;
A
#
# COMPACT_ATOMS: atom_id res chain seq x y z
N MET A 1 -0.21 4.73 4.13
CA MET A 1 -0.21 5.30 5.50
C MET A 1 1.20 5.60 6.03
N ILE A 2 2.12 4.62 6.15
CA ILE A 2 3.48 4.85 6.69
C ILE A 2 4.21 6.05 6.03
N PRO A 3 4.31 6.17 4.69
CA PRO A 3 4.99 7.31 4.07
C PRO A 3 4.29 8.65 4.33
N ARG A 4 2.96 8.63 4.51
CA ARG A 4 2.15 9.82 4.80
C ARG A 4 2.41 10.31 6.23
N TYR A 5 2.45 9.40 7.20
CA TYR A 5 2.88 9.73 8.56
C TYR A 5 4.34 10.20 8.61
N GLY A 6 5.25 9.58 7.85
CA GLY A 6 6.64 10.05 7.77
C GLY A 6 6.74 11.50 7.27
N LYS A 7 5.93 11.87 6.26
CA LYS A 7 5.83 13.27 5.80
C LYS A 7 5.19 14.18 6.85
N LEU A 8 4.15 13.73 7.56
CA LEU A 8 3.53 14.48 8.65
C LEU A 8 4.53 14.76 9.79
N ASN A 9 5.30 13.75 10.19
CA ASN A 9 6.36 13.86 11.19
C ASN A 9 7.40 14.89 10.76
N LYS A 10 7.86 14.83 9.51
CA LYS A 10 8.77 15.83 8.96
C LYS A 10 8.20 17.24 9.05
N ILE A 11 6.93 17.45 8.69
CA ILE A 11 6.27 18.76 8.79
C ILE A 11 6.25 19.26 10.23
N TYR A 12 5.90 18.41 11.19
CA TYR A 12 5.87 18.78 12.61
C TYR A 12 7.27 19.15 13.10
N THR A 13 8.28 18.35 12.80
CA THR A 13 9.69 18.65 13.14
C THR A 13 10.17 19.95 12.52
N GLU A 14 9.82 20.23 11.25
CA GLU A 14 10.19 21.49 10.59
C GLU A 14 9.54 22.70 11.29
N MET A 15 8.28 22.58 11.69
CA MET A 15 7.57 23.64 12.41
C MET A 15 8.20 23.93 13.78
N THR A 16 8.62 22.89 14.50
CA THR A 16 9.29 23.05 15.81
C THR A 16 10.73 23.52 15.68
N SER A 17 11.36 23.35 14.52
CA SER A 17 12.75 23.77 14.25
C SER A 17 12.87 25.19 13.69
N GLY A 18 11.77 25.95 13.65
CA GLY A 18 11.77 27.34 13.20
C GLY A 18 11.58 27.57 11.70
N ASN A 19 11.28 26.52 10.90
CA ASN A 19 10.97 26.67 9.46
C ASN A 19 9.56 27.24 9.19
N GLY A 20 8.96 27.90 10.18
CA GLY A 20 7.66 28.56 10.10
C GLY A 20 6.48 27.64 9.83
N PHE A 21 5.29 28.23 9.92
CA PHE A 21 4.02 27.62 9.55
C PHE A 21 3.55 28.21 8.21
N SER A 22 3.10 27.36 7.29
CA SER A 22 2.68 27.77 5.94
C SER A 22 1.37 27.12 5.53
N PHE A 23 0.74 27.65 4.48
CA PHE A 23 -0.55 27.15 4.00
C PHE A 23 -0.45 25.71 3.52
N GLU A 24 0.65 25.34 2.85
CA GLU A 24 0.91 24.00 2.34
C GLU A 24 1.03 22.99 3.48
N LYS A 25 1.65 23.38 4.60
CA LYS A 25 1.74 22.57 5.81
C LYS A 25 0.35 22.38 6.42
N GLN A 26 -0.41 23.46 6.58
CA GLN A 26 -1.77 23.41 7.12
C GLN A 26 -2.73 22.57 6.26
N ARG A 27 -2.66 22.74 4.94
CA ARG A 27 -3.40 21.94 3.96
C ARG A 27 -3.05 20.47 4.07
N PHE A 28 -1.76 20.14 4.17
CA PHE A 28 -1.34 18.75 4.34
C PHE A 28 -1.92 18.13 5.62
N ILE A 29 -1.89 18.84 6.75
CA ILE A 29 -2.43 18.35 8.03
C ILE A 29 -3.95 18.15 7.94
N SER A 30 -4.65 19.11 7.32
CA SER A 30 -6.11 19.03 7.12
C SER A 30 -6.51 17.89 6.19
N ASP A 31 -5.79 17.72 5.07
CA ASP A 31 -6.00 16.63 4.13
C ASP A 31 -5.68 15.27 4.76
N PHE A 32 -4.61 15.19 5.56
CA PHE A 32 -4.25 13.99 6.30
C PHE A 32 -5.38 13.55 7.24
N TYR A 33 -5.90 14.47 8.04
CA TYR A 33 -7.01 14.17 8.95
C TYR A 33 -8.28 13.74 8.18
N ARG A 34 -8.57 14.38 7.04
CA ARG A 34 -9.72 14.01 6.20
C ARG A 34 -9.56 12.63 5.56
N GLU A 35 -8.35 12.26 5.13
CA GLU A 35 -8.07 10.96 4.50
C GLU A 35 -8.12 9.81 5.51
N TYR A 36 -7.65 10.03 6.74
CA TYR A 36 -7.46 8.98 7.74
C TYR A 36 -8.39 9.07 8.96
N GLY A 37 -9.27 10.06 9.02
CA GLY A 37 -10.17 10.29 10.15
C GLY A 37 -11.19 9.17 10.37
N ASP A 38 -11.46 8.36 9.33
CA ASP A 38 -12.29 7.16 9.46
C ASP A 38 -11.47 5.95 9.92
N THR A 39 -11.64 5.61 11.19
CA THR A 39 -10.98 4.46 11.81
C THR A 39 -11.46 3.11 11.26
N GLN A 40 -12.67 3.02 10.67
CA GLN A 40 -13.17 1.77 10.06
C GLN A 40 -12.46 1.45 8.75
N THR A 41 -12.25 2.46 7.91
CA THR A 41 -11.44 2.33 6.69
C THR A 41 -10.02 1.88 7.03
N PHE A 42 -9.44 2.43 8.10
CA PHE A 42 -8.13 2.00 8.60
C PHE A 42 -8.11 0.54 9.01
N GLU A 43 -9.05 0.11 9.85
CA GLU A 43 -9.14 -1.27 10.34
C GLU A 43 -9.33 -2.27 9.19
N THR A 44 -10.17 -1.93 8.22
CA THR A 44 -10.36 -2.73 6.99
C THR A 44 -9.06 -2.88 6.20
N ALA A 45 -8.26 -1.82 6.09
CA ALA A 45 -6.97 -1.86 5.42
C ALA A 45 -5.96 -2.76 6.16
N LEU A 46 -5.97 -2.76 7.50
CA LEU A 46 -5.16 -3.68 8.31
C LEU A 46 -5.54 -5.14 8.05
N ILE A 47 -6.83 -5.47 8.05
CA ILE A 47 -7.32 -6.83 7.76
C ILE A 47 -6.90 -7.24 6.35
N SER A 48 -7.09 -6.38 5.35
CA SER A 48 -6.65 -6.69 3.98
C SER A 48 -5.14 -6.89 3.87
N LEU A 49 -4.33 -6.17 4.66
CA LEU A 49 -2.89 -6.35 4.68
C LEU A 49 -2.53 -7.70 5.32
N MET A 50 -3.15 -8.04 6.45
CA MET A 50 -2.96 -9.32 7.13
C MET A 50 -3.22 -10.52 6.21
N LEU A 51 -4.21 -10.43 5.30
CA LEU A 51 -4.54 -11.50 4.35
C LEU A 51 -3.56 -11.61 3.16
N LYS A 52 -2.80 -10.54 2.85
CA LYS A 52 -1.94 -10.45 1.64
C LYS A 52 -0.46 -10.64 1.92
N THR A 53 -0.04 -10.55 3.19
CA THR A 53 1.38 -10.61 3.59
C THR A 53 1.60 -11.73 4.60
N ASP A 54 2.79 -12.32 4.62
CA ASP A 54 3.16 -13.27 5.67
C ASP A 54 3.30 -12.58 7.03
N ASN A 55 3.26 -13.39 8.08
CA ASN A 55 3.21 -12.93 9.47
C ASN A 55 4.40 -12.02 9.85
N THR A 56 5.59 -12.31 9.31
CA THR A 56 6.82 -11.56 9.58
C THR A 56 6.75 -10.17 8.94
N HIS A 57 6.42 -10.10 7.64
CA HIS A 57 6.29 -8.81 6.97
C HIS A 57 5.13 -7.98 7.53
N TYR A 58 4.01 -8.61 7.88
CA TYR A 58 2.88 -7.95 8.52
C TYR A 58 3.29 -7.32 9.87
N SER A 59 3.97 -8.07 10.74
CA SER A 59 4.48 -7.56 12.03
C SER A 59 5.46 -6.40 11.86
N ILE A 60 6.39 -6.48 10.90
CA ILE A 60 7.33 -5.38 10.60
C ILE A 60 6.60 -4.11 10.18
N LEU A 61 5.59 -4.24 9.30
CA LEU A 61 4.81 -3.10 8.83
C LEU A 61 3.97 -2.48 9.95
N LEU A 62 3.34 -3.28 10.80
CA LEU A 62 2.60 -2.78 11.96
C LEU A 62 3.50 -2.04 12.94
N ASN A 63 4.67 -2.59 13.27
CA ASN A 63 5.64 -1.94 14.17
C ASN A 63 6.18 -0.63 13.60
N SER A 64 6.45 -0.60 12.28
CA SER A 64 6.87 0.61 11.59
C SER A 64 5.78 1.69 11.64
N LEU A 65 4.52 1.32 11.36
CA LEU A 65 3.40 2.24 11.45
C LEU A 65 3.16 2.75 12.88
N LYS A 66 3.19 1.86 13.87
CA LYS A 66 3.09 2.20 15.30
C LYS A 66 4.12 3.26 15.67
N ARG A 67 5.40 3.03 15.32
CA ARG A 67 6.49 3.98 15.59
C ARG A 67 6.26 5.34 14.96
N GLU A 68 5.78 5.38 13.71
CA GLU A 68 5.50 6.66 13.05
C GLU A 68 4.35 7.44 13.71
N ILE A 69 3.30 6.75 14.17
CA ILE A 69 2.18 7.38 14.90
C ILE A 69 2.65 7.89 16.27
N GLU A 70 3.37 7.06 17.03
CA GLU A 70 3.93 7.44 18.34
C GLU A 70 4.87 8.63 18.22
N ASN A 71 5.72 8.66 17.19
CA ASN A 71 6.60 9.79 16.92
C ASN A 71 5.80 11.07 16.66
N ASN A 72 4.72 10.99 15.86
CA ASN A 72 3.86 12.16 15.62
C ASN A 72 3.26 12.72 16.89
N MET A 73 2.66 11.82 17.69
CA MET A 73 2.04 12.17 18.96
C MET A 73 3.06 12.72 19.95
N SER A 74 4.27 12.17 19.99
CA SER A 74 5.36 12.64 20.83
C SER A 74 5.76 14.07 20.48
N ILE A 75 5.98 14.37 19.19
CA ILE A 75 6.30 15.73 18.73
C ILE A 75 5.17 16.69 19.08
N TYR A 76 3.92 16.34 18.78
CA TYR A 76 2.78 17.18 19.12
C TYR A 76 2.67 17.45 20.63
N ASN A 77 2.77 16.41 21.47
CA ASN A 77 2.64 16.56 22.91
C ASN A 77 3.80 17.35 23.53
N THR A 78 5.00 17.22 22.99
CA THR A 78 6.18 17.99 23.44
C THR A 78 6.01 19.48 23.16
N TYR A 79 5.41 19.83 22.03
CA TYR A 79 5.22 21.22 21.58
C TYR A 79 3.74 21.62 21.52
N ARG A 80 2.93 21.10 22.45
CA ARG A 80 1.46 21.24 22.40
C ARG A 80 1.02 22.68 22.30
N ASP A 81 1.56 23.54 23.17
CA ASP A 81 1.20 24.96 23.22
C ASP A 81 1.44 25.65 21.86
N LEU A 82 2.55 25.32 21.19
CA LEU A 82 2.87 25.85 19.86
C LEU A 82 1.90 25.36 18.79
N PHE A 83 1.56 24.07 18.79
CA PHE A 83 0.64 23.49 17.80
C PHE A 83 -0.80 23.95 18.02
N ASP A 84 -1.24 24.11 19.26
CA ASP A 84 -2.60 24.54 19.58
C ASP A 84 -2.77 26.05 19.34
N SER A 85 -1.71 26.84 19.50
CA SER A 85 -1.70 28.29 19.22
C SER A 85 -1.44 28.66 17.76
N LEU A 86 -1.42 27.71 16.83
CA LEU A 86 -1.18 28.01 15.41
C LEU A 86 -2.29 28.89 14.86
N ASP A 87 -1.91 30.04 14.31
CA ASP A 87 -2.82 30.94 13.64
C ASP A 87 -3.10 30.46 12.21
N THR A 88 -3.97 29.46 12.11
CA THR A 88 -4.44 28.92 10.83
C THR A 88 -5.23 29.95 10.04
N GLN A 89 -5.91 30.87 10.72
CA GLN A 89 -6.70 31.91 10.09
C GLN A 89 -5.80 32.90 9.33
N TYR A 90 -4.73 33.37 9.96
CA TYR A 90 -3.75 34.26 9.33
C TYR A 90 -3.13 33.65 8.07
N ILE A 91 -2.68 32.39 8.15
CA ILE A 91 -2.08 31.71 7.01
C ILE A 91 -3.10 31.46 5.89
N CYS A 92 -4.36 31.16 6.23
CA CYS A 92 -5.42 31.03 5.25
C CYS A 92 -5.70 32.37 4.55
N HIS A 93 -5.79 33.48 5.28
CA HIS A 93 -5.97 34.82 4.70
C HIS A 93 -4.82 35.19 3.76
N LEU A 94 -3.57 34.94 4.17
CA LEU A 94 -2.41 35.18 3.30
C LEU A 94 -2.48 34.39 1.98
N HIS A 95 -3.01 33.16 2.00
CA HIS A 95 -3.20 32.36 0.79
C HIS A 95 -4.32 32.91 -0.10
N GLU A 96 -5.39 33.44 0.49
CA GLU A 96 -6.48 34.10 -0.25
C GLU A 96 -6.01 35.40 -0.92
N ASP A 97 -5.23 36.21 -0.20
CA ASP A 97 -4.80 37.55 -0.62
C ASP A 97 -3.65 37.54 -1.63
N ARG A 98 -3.06 36.36 -1.93
CA ARG A 98 -1.86 36.24 -2.77
C ARG A 98 -2.03 36.79 -4.20
N PHE A 99 -3.27 36.96 -4.66
CA PHE A 99 -3.59 37.47 -6.00
C PHE A 99 -4.03 38.94 -5.98
N ASP A 100 -4.16 39.58 -4.82
CA ASP A 100 -4.77 40.91 -4.71
C ASP A 100 -3.98 41.97 -5.45
N TRP A 101 -2.65 41.92 -5.35
CA TRP A 101 -1.78 42.83 -6.08
C TRP A 101 -1.86 42.64 -7.60
N ASP A 102 -1.92 41.39 -8.06
CA ASP A 102 -2.04 41.08 -9.49
C ASP A 102 -3.40 41.53 -10.04
N ILE A 103 -4.48 41.30 -9.28
CA ILE A 103 -5.83 41.77 -9.61
C ILE A 103 -5.87 43.29 -9.67
N ASP A 104 -5.31 43.99 -8.69
CA ASP A 104 -5.26 45.46 -8.67
C ASP A 104 -4.49 46.01 -9.87
N ARG A 105 -3.35 45.40 -10.19
CA ARG A 105 -2.52 45.77 -11.34
C ARG A 105 -3.27 45.52 -12.65
N GLN A 106 -3.84 44.33 -12.84
CA GLN A 106 -4.55 43.97 -14.07
C GLN A 106 -5.86 44.77 -14.22
N THR A 107 -6.51 45.14 -13.11
CA THR A 107 -7.68 46.02 -13.11
C THR A 107 -7.34 47.40 -13.68
N LYS A 108 -6.18 47.97 -13.32
CA LYS A 108 -5.72 49.26 -13.88
C LYS A 108 -5.48 49.16 -15.38
N ILE A 109 -4.77 48.11 -15.83
CA ILE A 109 -4.51 47.85 -17.26
C ILE A 109 -5.84 47.72 -18.02
N THR A 110 -6.76 46.90 -17.50
CA THR A 110 -8.07 46.66 -18.15
C THR A 110 -8.90 47.96 -18.25
N ARG A 111 -8.80 48.86 -17.25
CA ARG A 111 -9.46 50.17 -17.29
C ARG A 111 -8.90 51.10 -18.36
N GLU A 112 -7.59 51.06 -18.61
CA GLU A 112 -6.96 51.85 -19.69
C GLU A 112 -7.49 51.44 -21.06
N TYR A 113 -7.51 50.14 -21.35
CA TYR A 113 -8.08 49.62 -22.61
C TYR A 113 -9.59 49.84 -22.70
N SER A 114 -10.31 49.77 -21.58
CA SER A 114 -11.75 50.10 -21.55
C SER A 114 -12.02 51.56 -21.92
N ARG A 115 -11.15 52.48 -21.49
CA ARG A 115 -11.24 53.90 -21.87
C ARG A 115 -11.00 54.06 -23.37
N GLU A 116 -9.95 53.45 -23.93
CA GLU A 116 -9.67 53.52 -25.36
C GLU A 116 -10.81 52.94 -26.22
N LEU A 117 -11.40 51.82 -25.78
CA LEU A 117 -12.56 51.23 -26.41
C LEU A 117 -13.77 52.17 -26.38
N THR A 118 -14.02 52.81 -25.23
CA THR A 118 -15.11 53.78 -25.07
C THR A 118 -14.92 55.00 -25.99
N GLU A 119 -13.69 55.51 -26.10
CA GLU A 119 -13.36 56.61 -27.01
C GLU A 119 -13.49 56.23 -28.49
N ALA A 120 -13.07 55.02 -28.86
CA ALA A 120 -13.24 54.50 -30.23
C ALA A 120 -14.72 54.33 -30.57
N ASN A 121 -15.51 53.77 -29.64
CA ASN A 121 -16.96 53.62 -29.79
C ASN A 121 -17.67 54.97 -29.93
N GLY A 122 -17.36 55.94 -29.05
CA GLY A 122 -17.93 57.28 -29.13
C GLY A 122 -17.57 58.02 -30.42
N SER A 123 -16.35 57.80 -30.94
CA SER A 123 -15.93 58.36 -32.25
C SER A 123 -16.74 57.77 -33.41
N LEU A 124 -17.01 56.46 -33.36
CA LEU A 124 -17.82 55.75 -34.36
C LEU A 124 -19.29 56.19 -34.31
N GLU A 125 -19.88 56.26 -33.10
CA GLU A 125 -21.26 56.73 -32.90
C GLU A 125 -21.44 58.18 -33.37
N ALA A 126 -20.48 59.06 -33.08
CA ALA A 126 -20.54 60.46 -33.48
C ALA A 126 -20.58 60.65 -35.01
N VAL A 127 -20.00 59.74 -35.79
CA VAL A 127 -19.98 59.84 -37.27
C VAL A 127 -21.39 59.80 -37.86
N GLY A 128 -22.31 59.06 -37.23
CA GLY A 128 -23.71 58.94 -37.67
C GLY A 128 -24.52 60.25 -37.59
N PHE A 129 -23.98 61.29 -36.95
CA PHE A 129 -24.64 62.58 -36.78
C PHE A 129 -24.10 63.70 -37.70
N ARG A 130 -23.19 63.38 -38.64
CA ARG A 130 -22.65 64.35 -39.60
C ARG A 130 -22.44 63.75 -40.98
N GLU A 131 -22.25 64.60 -41.99
CA GLU A 131 -21.77 64.15 -43.30
C GLU A 131 -20.39 63.48 -43.16
N HIS A 132 -20.27 62.30 -43.74
CA HIS A 132 -19.05 61.50 -43.76
C HIS A 132 -19.03 60.65 -45.04
N ASN A 133 -17.88 60.10 -45.37
CA ASN A 133 -17.74 59.14 -46.47
C ASN A 133 -17.56 57.73 -45.93
N ARG A 134 -17.79 56.74 -46.78
CA ARG A 134 -17.65 55.33 -46.43
C ARG A 134 -16.24 54.94 -45.94
N GLN A 135 -15.20 55.58 -46.46
CA GLN A 135 -13.82 55.28 -46.06
C GLN A 135 -13.53 55.72 -44.62
N GLU A 136 -14.13 56.82 -44.18
CA GLU A 136 -14.03 57.33 -42.81
C GLU A 136 -14.71 56.39 -41.81
N GLU A 137 -15.91 55.90 -42.14
CA GLU A 137 -16.63 54.91 -41.33
C GLU A 137 -15.84 53.60 -41.20
N GLU A 138 -15.34 53.05 -42.32
CA GLU A 138 -14.53 51.82 -42.33
C GLU A 138 -13.24 51.96 -41.49
N LEU A 139 -12.64 53.16 -41.42
CA LEU A 139 -11.46 53.42 -40.60
C LEU A 139 -11.79 53.43 -39.10
N LEU A 140 -12.92 54.05 -38.73
CA LEU A 140 -13.39 54.09 -37.34
C LEU A 140 -13.80 52.70 -36.85
N GLU A 141 -14.48 51.90 -37.69
CA GLU A 141 -14.85 50.53 -37.37
C GLU A 141 -13.62 49.64 -37.14
N LYS A 142 -12.59 49.74 -38.00
CA LYS A 142 -11.31 49.04 -37.80
C LYS A 142 -10.61 49.46 -36.50
N ARG A 143 -10.67 50.74 -36.12
CA ARG A 143 -10.13 51.21 -34.83
C ARG A 143 -10.90 50.59 -33.67
N TYR A 144 -12.23 50.62 -33.72
CA TYR A 144 -13.10 50.03 -32.70
C TYR A 144 -12.81 48.53 -32.52
N GLU A 145 -12.81 47.75 -33.60
CA GLU A 145 -12.58 46.30 -33.53
C GLU A 145 -11.19 45.97 -32.96
N ARG A 146 -10.15 46.75 -33.32
CA ARG A 146 -8.82 46.59 -32.71
C ARG A 146 -8.82 46.90 -31.21
N CYS A 147 -9.44 48.00 -30.79
CA CYS A 147 -9.53 48.36 -29.37
C CYS A 147 -10.33 47.32 -28.57
N LYS A 148 -11.40 46.77 -29.18
CA LYS A 148 -12.23 45.72 -28.58
C LYS A 148 -11.44 44.44 -28.36
N LEU A 149 -10.66 44.01 -29.37
CA LEU A 149 -9.83 42.81 -29.26
C LEU A 149 -8.80 42.91 -28.12
N GLU A 150 -8.11 44.05 -27.98
CA GLU A 150 -7.14 44.23 -26.89
C GLU A 150 -7.83 44.34 -25.52
N TYR A 151 -8.99 45.01 -25.44
CA TYR A 151 -9.79 45.04 -24.21
C TYR A 151 -10.23 43.63 -23.78
N ASP A 152 -10.79 42.84 -24.70
CA ASP A 152 -11.28 41.49 -24.42
C ASP A 152 -10.15 40.57 -23.95
N LYS A 153 -8.95 40.73 -24.53
CA LYS A 153 -7.74 40.02 -24.11
C LYS A 153 -7.31 40.38 -22.69
N GLU A 154 -7.26 41.66 -22.33
CA GLU A 154 -6.88 42.07 -20.97
C GLU A 154 -7.96 41.75 -19.94
N LYS A 155 -9.24 41.82 -20.33
CA LYS A 155 -10.36 41.38 -19.52
C LYS A 155 -10.29 39.88 -19.23
N ALA A 156 -9.99 39.05 -20.21
CA ALA A 156 -9.83 37.60 -20.02
C ALA A 156 -8.73 37.26 -19.01
N LYS A 157 -7.62 38.02 -18.98
CA LYS A 157 -6.58 37.86 -17.94
C LYS A 157 -7.09 38.24 -16.55
N LEU A 158 -7.87 39.32 -16.45
CA LEU A 158 -8.47 39.75 -15.19
C LEU A 158 -9.46 38.70 -14.65
N ASP A 159 -10.31 38.16 -15.52
CA ASP A 159 -11.28 37.11 -15.18
C ASP A 159 -10.54 35.85 -14.68
N ALA A 160 -9.45 35.45 -15.34
CA ALA A 160 -8.63 34.33 -14.91
C ALA A 160 -8.01 34.53 -13.50
N LEU A 161 -7.59 35.75 -13.15
CA LEU A 161 -7.09 36.07 -11.82
C LEU A 161 -8.20 35.97 -10.75
N TYR A 162 -9.41 36.44 -11.05
CA TYR A 162 -10.55 36.29 -10.14
C TYR A 162 -10.94 34.82 -9.93
N GLU A 163 -10.88 34.00 -10.96
CA GLU A 163 -11.08 32.54 -10.84
C GLU A 163 -10.03 31.89 -9.93
N GLN A 164 -8.75 32.29 -10.09
CA GLN A 164 -7.67 31.83 -9.21
C GLN A 164 -7.87 32.25 -7.75
N LYS A 165 -8.30 33.49 -7.50
CA LYS A 165 -8.65 33.96 -6.14
C LYS A 165 -9.83 33.19 -5.57
N GLY A 166 -10.86 32.93 -6.39
CA GLY A 166 -11.99 32.09 -6.01
C GLY A 166 -11.56 30.68 -5.61
N GLN A 167 -10.61 30.09 -6.32
CA GLN A 167 -10.04 28.78 -5.96
C GLN A 167 -9.23 28.84 -4.66
N ALA A 168 -8.37 29.85 -4.48
CA ALA A 168 -7.59 30.01 -3.25
C ALA A 168 -8.49 30.14 -2.02
N ARG A 169 -9.59 30.90 -2.13
CA ARG A 169 -10.62 31.00 -1.09
C ARG A 169 -11.28 29.67 -0.75
N ARG A 170 -11.63 28.86 -1.76
CA ARG A 170 -12.20 27.51 -1.52
C ARG A 170 -11.21 26.60 -0.80
N GLU A 171 -9.92 26.65 -1.17
CA GLU A 171 -8.88 25.87 -0.50
C GLU A 171 -8.64 26.33 0.94
N ALA A 172 -8.60 27.64 1.18
CA ALA A 172 -8.42 28.23 2.49
C ALA A 172 -9.55 27.86 3.45
N LEU A 173 -10.80 27.93 3.00
CA LEU A 173 -11.97 27.51 3.78
C LEU A 173 -11.87 26.05 4.27
N GLN A 174 -11.32 25.15 3.46
CA GLN A 174 -11.13 23.74 3.84
C GLN A 174 -10.05 23.55 4.91
N CYS A 175 -9.18 24.54 5.09
CA CYS A 175 -8.00 24.49 5.92
C CYS A 175 -8.07 25.45 7.12
N LEU A 176 -9.20 26.10 7.37
CA LEU A 176 -9.37 27.08 8.46
C LEU A 176 -9.19 26.48 9.85
N GLN A 177 -9.71 25.26 10.07
CA GLN A 177 -9.66 24.63 11.38
C GLN A 177 -8.28 24.07 11.65
N ASN A 178 -7.70 24.40 12.81
CA ASN A 178 -6.48 23.74 13.28
C ASN A 178 -6.78 22.27 13.62
N ARG A 179 -6.12 21.36 12.88
CA ARG A 179 -6.31 19.91 12.98
C ARG A 179 -5.17 19.20 13.72
N CYS A 180 -4.14 19.90 14.20
CA CYS A 180 -3.00 19.25 14.87
C CYS A 180 -3.43 18.39 16.07
N GLY A 181 -4.32 18.92 16.92
CA GLY A 181 -4.88 18.19 18.04
C GLY A 181 -5.84 17.07 17.64
N ASP A 182 -6.61 17.25 16.56
CA ASP A 182 -7.46 16.20 15.99
C ASP A 182 -6.62 15.02 15.49
N VAL A 183 -5.49 15.30 14.84
CA VAL A 183 -4.54 14.29 14.34
C VAL A 183 -3.88 13.53 15.49
N CYS A 184 -3.52 14.21 16.58
CA CYS A 184 -2.99 13.54 17.77
C CYS A 184 -4.03 12.59 18.40
N ARG A 185 -5.29 13.03 18.55
CA ARG A 185 -6.39 12.19 19.04
C ARG A 185 -6.62 10.98 18.13
N LEU A 186 -6.65 11.21 16.82
CA LEU A 186 -6.73 10.15 15.82
C LEU A 186 -5.58 9.15 15.97
N GLY A 187 -4.36 9.63 16.17
CA GLY A 187 -3.19 8.77 16.45
C GLY A 187 -3.43 7.82 17.62
N GLY A 188 -4.01 8.32 18.72
CA GLY A 188 -4.40 7.49 19.85
C GLY A 188 -5.40 6.38 19.47
N SER A 189 -6.48 6.73 18.78
CA SER A 189 -7.47 5.75 18.31
C SER A 189 -6.89 4.72 17.34
N LEU A 190 -5.98 5.14 16.45
CA LEU A 190 -5.30 4.23 15.53
C LEU A 190 -4.34 3.28 16.25
N LEU A 191 -3.65 3.76 17.29
CA LEU A 191 -2.80 2.92 18.13
C LEU A 191 -3.63 1.87 18.89
N GLU A 192 -4.77 2.25 19.46
CA GLU A 192 -5.67 1.29 20.12
C GLU A 192 -6.12 0.17 19.16
N ILE A 193 -6.43 0.52 17.91
CA ILE A 193 -6.77 -0.46 16.87
C ILE A 193 -5.55 -1.34 16.57
N LEU A 194 -4.39 -0.75 16.29
CA LEU A 194 -3.16 -1.49 16.01
C LEU A 194 -2.81 -2.48 17.12
N GLU A 195 -2.98 -2.08 18.38
CA GLU A 195 -2.70 -2.93 19.54
C GLU A 195 -3.62 -4.15 19.59
N LYS A 196 -4.89 -4.05 19.18
CA LYS A 196 -5.77 -5.23 19.06
C LYS A 196 -5.21 -6.26 18.07
N TYR A 197 -4.68 -5.81 16.93
CA TYR A 197 -4.13 -6.71 15.92
C TYR A 197 -2.74 -7.24 16.28
N MET A 198 -1.90 -6.45 16.95
CA MET A 198 -0.62 -6.91 17.48
C MET A 198 -0.78 -7.88 18.66
N THR A 199 -1.71 -7.63 19.57
CA THR A 199 -1.99 -8.54 20.70
C THR A 199 -2.68 -9.82 20.24
N SER A 200 -3.48 -9.77 19.17
CA SER A 200 -4.01 -10.99 18.54
C SER A 200 -2.90 -11.84 17.90
N GLN A 201 -1.84 -11.23 17.38
CA GLN A 201 -0.64 -11.98 16.96
C GLN A 201 0.11 -12.55 18.15
N LYS A 202 0.34 -11.74 19.20
CA LYS A 202 1.03 -12.22 20.41
C LYS A 202 0.23 -13.30 21.12
N LYS A 203 -1.09 -13.22 21.17
CA LYS A 203 -1.96 -14.28 21.71
C LYS A 203 -1.94 -15.51 20.84
N LYS A 204 -1.88 -15.42 19.51
CA LYS A 204 -1.62 -16.59 18.68
C LYS A 204 -0.24 -17.20 18.96
N GLU A 205 0.80 -16.38 19.11
CA GLU A 205 2.17 -16.82 19.44
C GLU A 205 2.31 -17.33 20.90
N GLU A 206 1.54 -16.79 21.84
CA GLU A 206 1.50 -17.17 23.27
C GLU A 206 0.57 -18.35 23.51
N GLU A 207 -0.55 -18.47 22.82
CA GLU A 207 -1.38 -19.68 22.78
C GLU A 207 -0.57 -20.82 22.13
N GLU A 208 0.17 -20.56 21.03
CA GLU A 208 1.12 -21.53 20.46
C GLU A 208 2.25 -21.93 21.44
N LYS A 209 2.66 -21.04 22.37
CA LYS A 209 3.68 -21.31 23.40
C LYS A 209 3.13 -21.93 24.69
N GLU A 210 1.92 -21.58 25.13
CA GLU A 210 1.26 -22.15 26.32
C GLU A 210 0.69 -23.54 26.03
N ILE A 211 0.28 -23.82 24.79
CA ILE A 211 -0.08 -25.18 24.35
C ILE A 211 1.16 -26.11 24.35
N SER A 212 2.39 -25.56 24.32
CA SER A 212 3.63 -26.34 24.50
C SER A 212 4.01 -26.64 25.97
N SER A 213 3.36 -26.04 26.98
CA SER A 213 3.77 -26.18 28.40
C SER A 213 2.79 -26.95 29.30
N SER A 214 1.57 -27.24 28.84
CA SER A 214 0.58 -28.04 29.58
C SER A 214 0.25 -29.32 28.80
N GLY A 215 0.82 -30.44 29.25
CA GLY A 215 0.69 -31.73 28.56
C GLY A 215 -0.72 -32.34 28.67
N ALA A 216 -1.45 -32.34 27.55
CA ALA A 216 -2.14 -33.51 26.97
C ALA A 216 -2.82 -33.14 25.62
N VAL A 217 -2.03 -33.25 24.53
CA VAL A 217 -2.37 -33.74 23.15
C VAL A 217 -3.62 -33.13 22.48
N THR A 218 -3.54 -32.32 21.41
CA THR A 218 -2.93 -32.63 20.10
C THR A 218 -2.23 -31.40 19.47
N THR A 219 -0.92 -31.30 19.62
CA THR A 219 -0.06 -30.42 18.82
C THR A 219 0.29 -31.11 17.51
N SER A 220 -0.11 -30.57 16.35
CA SER A 220 0.52 -30.97 15.09
C SER A 220 1.96 -30.43 15.09
N PRO A 221 3.00 -31.25 14.84
CA PRO A 221 4.36 -30.77 14.71
C PRO A 221 4.45 -29.68 13.62
N PRO A 222 5.39 -28.72 13.73
CA PRO A 222 5.70 -27.82 12.64
C PRO A 222 5.96 -28.63 11.37
N ALA A 223 5.34 -28.20 10.27
CA ALA A 223 5.44 -28.90 8.99
C ALA A 223 6.90 -28.92 8.50
N TYR A 224 7.37 -30.09 8.08
CA TYR A 224 8.70 -30.26 7.50
C TYR A 224 8.82 -29.54 6.13
N PHE A 225 7.75 -29.47 5.36
CA PHE A 225 7.74 -28.88 4.03
C PHE A 225 6.63 -27.84 3.84
N PRO A 226 6.91 -26.75 3.11
CA PRO A 226 5.90 -25.75 2.77
C PRO A 226 4.88 -26.33 1.78
N MET A 227 3.63 -25.86 1.88
CA MET A 227 2.51 -26.29 1.02
C MET A 227 2.88 -26.24 -0.47
N LYS A 228 3.54 -25.17 -0.90
CA LYS A 228 3.95 -24.98 -2.31
C LYS A 228 4.81 -26.14 -2.86
N LEU A 229 5.74 -26.68 -2.07
CA LEU A 229 6.57 -27.80 -2.49
C LEU A 229 5.74 -29.09 -2.57
N LEU A 230 4.89 -29.32 -1.57
CA LEU A 230 4.06 -30.52 -1.51
C LEU A 230 2.96 -30.54 -2.57
N SER A 231 2.38 -29.39 -2.95
CA SER A 231 1.45 -29.29 -4.07
C SER A 231 2.12 -29.70 -5.39
N ALA A 232 3.36 -29.25 -5.65
CA ALA A 232 4.10 -29.63 -6.85
C ALA A 232 4.41 -31.14 -6.90
N VAL A 233 4.75 -31.73 -5.75
CA VAL A 233 4.94 -33.19 -5.63
C VAL A 233 3.61 -33.92 -5.76
N TYR A 234 2.54 -33.41 -5.16
CA TYR A 234 1.19 -33.98 -5.22
C TYR A 234 0.67 -34.06 -6.65
N GLU A 235 0.80 -32.99 -7.43
CA GLU A 235 0.39 -32.96 -8.84
C GLU A 235 1.05 -34.04 -9.69
N LYS A 236 2.30 -34.42 -9.35
CA LYS A 236 3.06 -35.45 -10.08
C LYS A 236 2.87 -36.86 -9.52
N CYS A 237 2.79 -37.00 -8.21
CA CYS A 237 2.87 -38.29 -7.54
C CYS A 237 1.51 -38.84 -7.09
N ASN A 238 0.48 -38.00 -6.95
CA ASN A 238 -0.86 -38.45 -6.53
C ASN A 238 -1.53 -39.25 -7.65
N GLY A 239 -2.04 -40.44 -7.32
CA GLY A 239 -2.54 -41.39 -8.31
C GLY A 239 -1.45 -42.03 -9.20
N GLY A 240 -0.18 -41.59 -9.10
CA GLY A 240 0.97 -42.16 -9.79
C GLY A 240 1.78 -43.08 -8.89
N GLN A 241 2.57 -42.49 -7.98
CA GLN A 241 3.36 -43.19 -6.96
C GLN A 241 2.55 -43.52 -5.71
N PHE A 242 1.63 -42.64 -5.35
CA PHE A 242 0.73 -42.81 -4.21
C PHE A 242 -0.67 -43.18 -4.68
N GLU A 243 -1.43 -43.85 -3.81
CA GLU A 243 -2.87 -43.99 -3.99
C GLU A 243 -3.52 -42.60 -4.00
N ALA A 244 -4.63 -42.44 -4.72
CA ALA A 244 -5.32 -41.16 -4.81
C ALA A 244 -5.85 -40.76 -3.42
N VAL A 245 -5.31 -39.65 -2.89
CA VAL A 245 -5.74 -39.03 -1.63
C VAL A 245 -6.04 -37.57 -1.88
N SER A 246 -6.70 -36.91 -0.92
CA SER A 246 -6.89 -35.45 -0.97
C SER A 246 -5.55 -34.71 -0.86
N GLU A 247 -5.46 -33.49 -1.41
CA GLU A 247 -4.24 -32.68 -1.29
C GLU A 247 -3.92 -32.33 0.17
N LEU A 248 -4.95 -32.19 1.01
CA LEU A 248 -4.81 -31.93 2.44
C LEU A 248 -4.26 -33.15 3.18
N ASP A 249 -4.75 -34.35 2.88
CA ASP A 249 -4.25 -35.59 3.47
C ASP A 249 -2.84 -35.93 2.98
N PHE A 250 -2.52 -35.63 1.72
CA PHE A 250 -1.16 -35.72 1.20
C PHE A 250 -0.22 -34.77 1.95
N TYR A 251 -0.64 -33.52 2.12
CA TYR A 251 0.13 -32.52 2.87
C TYR A 251 0.39 -32.96 4.30
N ALA A 252 -0.67 -33.40 5.01
CA ALA A 252 -0.56 -33.87 6.38
C ALA A 252 0.30 -35.12 6.49
N GLY A 253 0.11 -36.11 5.60
CA GLY A 253 0.90 -37.35 5.57
C GLY A 253 2.39 -37.10 5.31
N MET A 254 2.73 -36.24 4.35
CA MET A 254 4.13 -35.89 4.04
C MET A 254 4.80 -35.08 5.15
N ASN A 255 4.03 -34.35 5.96
CA ASN A 255 4.51 -33.62 7.13
C ASN A 255 4.41 -34.41 8.44
N LEU A 256 4.03 -35.69 8.40
CA LEU A 256 3.84 -36.54 9.60
C LEU A 256 2.84 -35.94 10.60
N GLN A 257 1.83 -35.26 10.08
CA GLN A 257 0.71 -34.71 10.83
C GLN A 257 -0.48 -35.68 10.78
N PRO A 258 -1.45 -35.56 11.70
CA PRO A 258 -2.67 -36.35 11.65
C PRO A 258 -3.44 -36.10 10.34
N CYS A 259 -3.78 -37.17 9.61
CA CYS A 259 -4.61 -37.15 8.40
C CYS A 259 -5.77 -38.14 8.51
N GLU A 260 -6.87 -37.89 7.81
CA GLU A 260 -8.04 -38.77 7.79
C GLU A 260 -7.76 -40.01 6.95
N GLU A 261 -7.07 -39.82 5.81
CA GLU A 261 -6.64 -40.90 4.93
C GLU A 261 -5.12 -41.15 5.03
N LYS A 262 -4.73 -42.38 5.39
CA LYS A 262 -3.32 -42.76 5.45
C LYS A 262 -2.70 -42.76 4.05
N LEU A 263 -1.60 -42.03 3.90
CA LEU A 263 -0.78 -42.03 2.69
C LEU A 263 -0.27 -43.45 2.41
N LYS A 264 -0.54 -43.96 1.19
CA LYS A 264 -0.16 -45.32 0.77
C LYS A 264 0.53 -45.30 -0.58
N ILE A 265 1.52 -46.17 -0.72
CA ILE A 265 2.27 -46.35 -1.97
C ILE A 265 1.53 -47.33 -2.87
N ARG A 266 1.39 -47.02 -4.16
CA ARG A 266 0.82 -47.96 -5.13
C ARG A 266 1.74 -49.18 -5.32
N PRO A 267 1.18 -50.36 -5.65
CA PRO A 267 2.00 -51.54 -5.92
C PRO A 267 3.08 -51.27 -6.97
N ARG A 268 4.32 -51.71 -6.71
CA ARG A 268 5.52 -51.53 -7.56
C ARG A 268 6.12 -50.12 -7.62
N GLU A 269 5.60 -49.15 -6.87
CA GLU A 269 6.12 -47.77 -6.82
C GLU A 269 7.14 -47.51 -5.68
N LYS A 270 7.35 -48.49 -4.80
CA LYS A 270 8.14 -48.34 -3.56
C LYS A 270 9.56 -47.79 -3.81
N ALA A 271 10.23 -48.20 -4.88
CA ALA A 271 11.58 -47.70 -5.22
C ALA A 271 11.58 -46.21 -5.64
N ARG A 272 10.58 -45.76 -6.39
CA ARG A 272 10.42 -44.35 -6.79
C ARG A 272 10.09 -43.49 -5.58
N VAL A 273 9.25 -43.98 -4.68
CA VAL A 273 8.96 -43.30 -3.40
C VAL A 273 10.21 -43.21 -2.52
N CYS A 274 11.06 -44.26 -2.44
CA CYS A 274 12.35 -44.15 -1.75
C CYS A 274 13.23 -43.04 -2.32
N HIS A 275 13.24 -42.86 -3.65
CA HIS A 275 13.98 -41.77 -4.29
C HIS A 275 13.39 -40.39 -3.99
N LEU A 276 12.07 -40.26 -3.97
CA LEU A 276 11.38 -39.04 -3.55
C LEU A 276 11.72 -38.68 -2.10
N ILE A 277 11.69 -39.66 -1.18
CA ILE A 277 12.07 -39.47 0.22
C ILE A 277 13.52 -38.98 0.32
N PHE A 278 14.43 -39.52 -0.48
CA PHE A 278 15.80 -39.03 -0.54
C PHE A 278 15.87 -37.55 -0.95
N LEU A 279 15.23 -37.18 -2.06
CA LEU A 279 15.25 -35.81 -2.58
C LEU A 279 14.66 -34.81 -1.59
N MET A 280 13.53 -35.15 -0.98
CA MET A 280 12.89 -34.33 0.04
C MET A 280 13.72 -34.24 1.32
N GLY A 281 14.37 -35.34 1.72
CA GLY A 281 15.29 -35.33 2.85
C GLY A 281 16.45 -34.36 2.63
N GLU A 282 16.97 -34.29 1.40
CA GLU A 282 18.07 -33.37 1.05
C GLU A 282 17.70 -31.88 1.20
N THR A 283 16.41 -31.53 1.15
CA THR A 283 15.97 -30.13 1.38
C THR A 283 15.88 -29.77 2.87
N LEU A 284 16.00 -30.74 3.78
CA LEU A 284 15.92 -30.53 5.22
C LEU A 284 17.32 -30.40 5.88
N PRO A 285 17.45 -29.63 6.98
CA PRO A 285 18.61 -29.68 7.86
C PRO A 285 18.85 -31.09 8.39
N LYS A 286 20.12 -31.47 8.61
CA LYS A 286 20.50 -32.82 9.11
C LYS A 286 19.67 -33.34 10.30
N PRO A 287 19.40 -32.58 11.38
CA PRO A 287 18.62 -33.12 12.50
C PRO A 287 17.17 -33.42 12.14
N ASP A 288 16.54 -32.63 11.28
CA ASP A 288 15.15 -32.80 10.88
C ASP A 288 15.01 -33.84 9.77
N ARG A 289 16.01 -33.94 8.89
CA ARG A 289 16.12 -34.96 7.85
C ARG A 289 16.03 -36.36 8.43
N GLU A 290 16.81 -36.68 9.45
CA GLU A 290 16.84 -38.02 10.03
C GLU A 290 15.51 -38.35 10.72
N LYS A 291 14.95 -37.42 11.49
CA LYS A 291 13.65 -37.58 12.17
C LYS A 291 12.51 -37.75 11.18
N TRP A 292 12.44 -36.90 10.17
CA TRP A 292 11.41 -36.97 9.14
C TRP A 292 11.51 -38.26 8.33
N LYS A 293 12.72 -38.62 7.89
CA LYS A 293 12.97 -39.83 7.10
C LYS A 293 12.54 -41.08 7.88
N GLU A 294 12.89 -41.18 9.16
CA GLU A 294 12.43 -42.28 10.02
C GLU A 294 10.90 -42.33 10.11
N GLY A 295 10.25 -41.18 10.36
CA GLY A 295 8.80 -41.10 10.47
C GLY A 295 8.05 -41.45 9.18
N ILE A 296 8.50 -40.94 8.03
CA ILE A 296 7.84 -41.19 6.75
C ILE A 296 8.06 -42.63 6.26
N MET A 297 9.23 -43.21 6.53
CA MET A 297 9.49 -44.62 6.23
C MET A 297 8.59 -45.54 7.08
N ASN A 298 8.41 -45.22 8.36
CA ASN A 298 7.49 -45.95 9.24
C ASN A 298 6.03 -45.81 8.78
N LEU A 299 5.60 -44.61 8.39
CA LEU A 299 4.25 -44.37 7.86
C LEU A 299 3.96 -45.20 6.60
N LEU A 300 4.94 -45.30 5.71
CA LEU A 300 4.81 -45.95 4.40
C LEU A 300 5.21 -47.44 4.39
N GLY A 301 5.62 -48.00 5.53
CA GLY A 301 6.05 -49.40 5.64
C GLY A 301 7.31 -49.72 4.83
N ILE A 302 8.26 -48.78 4.79
CA ILE A 302 9.57 -48.95 4.15
C ILE A 302 10.59 -49.33 5.21
N ASP A 303 11.21 -50.51 5.08
CA ASP A 303 12.31 -50.91 5.95
C ASP A 303 13.63 -50.25 5.52
N ASP A 304 14.50 -49.99 6.50
CA ASP A 304 15.78 -49.30 6.29
C ASP A 304 16.71 -50.05 5.30
N ALA A 305 16.71 -51.38 5.33
CA ALA A 305 17.51 -52.21 4.42
C ALA A 305 17.06 -52.04 2.97
N TYR A 306 15.75 -52.07 2.71
CA TYR A 306 15.16 -51.81 1.41
C TYR A 306 15.42 -50.37 0.97
N TYR A 307 15.20 -49.38 1.84
CA TYR A 307 15.45 -47.97 1.52
C TYR A 307 16.89 -47.77 1.04
N LYS A 308 17.88 -48.23 1.81
CA LYS A 308 19.32 -48.11 1.47
C LYS A 308 19.70 -48.79 0.16
N SER A 309 19.04 -49.90 -0.18
CA SER A 309 19.26 -50.60 -1.46
C SER A 309 18.59 -49.90 -2.66
N LYS A 310 17.51 -49.16 -2.44
CA LYS A 310 16.56 -48.78 -3.51
C LYS A 310 16.44 -47.28 -3.78
N TYR A 311 16.81 -46.40 -2.84
CA TYR A 311 16.64 -44.94 -3.01
C TYR A 311 17.41 -44.31 -4.18
N LYS A 312 18.45 -44.98 -4.68
CA LYS A 312 19.22 -44.58 -5.88
C LYS A 312 18.84 -45.34 -7.15
N GLU A 313 17.92 -46.31 -7.08
CA GLU A 313 17.54 -47.13 -8.23
C GLU A 313 16.97 -46.32 -9.39
N PRO A 314 16.20 -45.22 -9.17
CA PRO A 314 15.72 -44.39 -10.28
C PRO A 314 16.80 -43.61 -11.05
N VAL A 315 18.00 -43.51 -10.47
CA VAL A 315 19.16 -42.80 -11.04
C VAL A 315 20.39 -43.72 -11.14
N SER A 316 20.17 -45.03 -11.23
CA SER A 316 21.24 -46.03 -11.40
C SER A 316 21.88 -45.93 -12.78
N ASP A 317 22.96 -46.68 -13.01
CA ASP A 317 23.67 -46.70 -14.31
C ASP A 317 22.78 -47.23 -15.45
N PHE A 318 21.78 -48.06 -15.13
CA PHE A 318 20.81 -48.63 -16.08
C PHE A 318 19.39 -48.57 -15.51
N PRO A 319 18.75 -47.39 -15.44
CA PRO A 319 17.39 -47.27 -14.93
C PRO A 319 16.39 -47.73 -15.98
N SER A 320 15.22 -48.23 -15.56
CA SER A 320 14.11 -48.44 -16.49
C SER A 320 13.60 -47.10 -17.04
N ASP A 321 12.96 -47.11 -18.21
CA ASP A 321 12.40 -45.89 -18.82
C ASP A 321 11.46 -45.15 -17.86
N SER A 322 10.62 -45.88 -17.13
CA SER A 322 9.72 -45.30 -16.11
C SER A 322 10.45 -44.62 -14.95
N ASN A 323 11.61 -45.16 -14.56
CA ASN A 323 12.43 -44.61 -13.50
C ASN A 323 13.18 -43.35 -13.97
N GLN A 324 13.65 -43.38 -15.22
CA GLN A 324 14.31 -42.23 -15.83
C GLN A 324 13.36 -41.05 -16.00
N GLU A 325 12.12 -41.31 -16.44
CA GLU A 325 11.08 -40.29 -16.59
C GLU A 325 10.73 -39.68 -15.23
N PHE A 326 10.46 -40.51 -14.23
CA PHE A 326 10.18 -40.06 -12.86
C PHE A 326 11.33 -39.22 -12.28
N ALA A 327 12.58 -39.65 -12.43
CA ALA A 327 13.73 -38.91 -11.94
C ALA A 327 13.88 -37.53 -12.63
N LYS A 328 13.54 -37.41 -13.92
CA LYS A 328 13.52 -36.11 -14.62
C LYS A 328 12.43 -35.20 -14.06
N GLU A 329 11.23 -35.71 -13.85
CA GLU A 329 10.12 -34.92 -13.29
C GLU A 329 10.45 -34.43 -11.88
N MET A 330 10.99 -35.29 -11.03
CA MET A 330 11.38 -34.89 -9.67
C MET A 330 12.51 -33.87 -9.69
N ARG A 331 13.51 -34.00 -10.57
CA ARG A 331 14.57 -32.99 -10.72
C ARG A 331 14.03 -31.61 -11.08
N LEU A 332 12.93 -31.50 -11.80
CA LEU A 332 12.33 -30.19 -12.12
C LEU A 332 11.70 -29.53 -10.88
N ILE A 333 11.19 -30.31 -9.93
CA ILE A 333 10.57 -29.81 -8.70
C ILE A 333 11.63 -29.36 -7.68
N PHE A 334 12.73 -30.11 -7.56
CA PHE A 334 13.75 -29.91 -6.52
C PHE A 334 14.99 -29.12 -6.98
N ARG A 335 14.93 -28.40 -8.12
CA ARG A 335 16.06 -27.62 -8.68
C ARG A 335 16.05 -26.16 -8.29
#